data_AF-A0A843B7N6-F1
#
_entry.id   AF-A0A843B7N6-F1
#
_cell.length_a   1.000
_cell.length_b   1.000
_cell.length_c   1.000
_cell.angle_alpha   90.00
_cell.angle_beta   90.00
_cell.angle_gamma   90.00
#
_symmetry.space_group_name_H-M   'P 1'
#
loop_
_entity.id
_entity.type
_entity.pdbx_description
1 polymer ?
#
loop_
_entity_poly.entity_id
_entity_poly.type
_entity_poly.pdbx_seq_one_letter_code
_entity_poly.pdbx_strand_id
1 'polypeptide(L)'
;MSVQQISRGCAIPIAVAYRRVAKLEEYGLVKCVGYEEVYRGKKVNYYQCAVNMAKVIFAGGKFDVEVDFLPESEMEHIGPNEAEGENA
;
A
#
# COMPACT_ATOMS: atom_id res chain seq x y z
N MET A 1 3.41 -6.39 -0.24
CA MET A 1 2.43 -7.44 -0.67
C MET A 1 1.70 -7.04 -1.95
N SER A 2 1.48 -7.97 -2.89
CA SER A 2 0.67 -7.70 -4.08
C SER A 2 -0.84 -7.80 -3.81
N VAL A 3 -1.69 -7.23 -4.66
CA VAL A 3 -3.16 -7.31 -4.51
C VAL A 3 -3.66 -8.76 -4.54
N GLN A 4 -2.99 -9.64 -5.29
CA GLN A 4 -3.29 -11.07 -5.34
C GLN A 4 -2.97 -11.75 -4.00
N GLN A 5 -1.86 -11.37 -3.36
CA GLN A 5 -1.52 -11.83 -2.00
C GLN A 5 -2.54 -11.32 -0.98
N ILE A 6 -2.93 -10.04 -1.05
CA ILE A 6 -3.95 -9.43 -0.18
C ILE A 6 -5.30 -10.16 -0.33
N SER A 7 -5.75 -10.39 -1.57
CA SER A 7 -7.00 -11.11 -1.86
C SER A 7 -7.02 -12.51 -1.22
N ARG A 8 -5.91 -13.27 -1.35
CA ARG A 8 -5.78 -14.60 -0.74
C ARG A 8 -5.71 -14.53 0.79
N GLY A 9 -4.87 -13.64 1.33
CA GLY A 9 -4.65 -13.51 2.78
C GLY A 9 -5.89 -13.05 3.53
N CYS A 10 -6.71 -12.19 2.94
CA CYS A 10 -7.96 -11.70 3.53
C CYS A 10 -9.20 -12.51 3.12
N ALA A 11 -9.06 -13.54 2.28
CA ALA A 11 -10.16 -14.32 1.73
C ALA A 11 -11.28 -13.47 1.07
N ILE A 12 -10.89 -12.43 0.31
CA ILE A 12 -11.83 -11.56 -0.41
C ILE A 12 -11.66 -11.68 -1.93
N PRO A 13 -12.73 -11.52 -2.74
CA PRO A 13 -12.62 -11.59 -4.19
C PRO A 13 -11.61 -10.58 -4.75
N ILE A 14 -10.89 -10.97 -5.81
CA ILE A 14 -9.79 -10.15 -6.36
C ILE A 14 -10.23 -8.74 -6.73
N ALA A 15 -11.41 -8.57 -7.35
CA ALA A 15 -11.95 -7.26 -7.70
C ALA A 15 -12.27 -6.41 -6.45
N VAL A 16 -12.67 -7.04 -5.34
CA VAL A 16 -12.88 -6.36 -4.07
C VAL A 16 -11.53 -5.92 -3.48
N ALA A 17 -10.52 -6.77 -3.53
CA ALA A 17 -9.17 -6.43 -3.07
C ALA A 17 -8.60 -5.21 -3.82
N TYR A 18 -8.70 -5.17 -5.15
CA TYR A 18 -8.28 -3.99 -5.94
C TYR A 18 -8.99 -2.72 -5.49
N ARG A 19 -10.33 -2.74 -5.33
CA ARG A 19 -11.08 -1.58 -4.88
C ARG A 19 -10.71 -1.13 -3.47
N ARG A 20 -10.39 -2.07 -2.58
CA ARG A 20 -9.99 -1.76 -1.20
C ARG A 20 -8.59 -1.17 -1.16
N VAL A 21 -7.63 -1.76 -1.86
CA VAL A 21 -6.26 -1.24 -1.95
C VAL A 21 -6.25 0.17 -2.55
N ALA A 22 -6.97 0.39 -3.66
CA ALA A 22 -7.06 1.72 -4.28
C ALA A 22 -7.59 2.79 -3.31
N LYS A 23 -8.63 2.47 -2.52
CA LYS A 23 -9.13 3.40 -1.48
C LYS A 23 -8.15 3.61 -0.33
N LEU A 24 -7.48 2.55 0.12
CA LEU A 24 -6.49 2.67 1.18
C LEU A 24 -5.29 3.51 0.73
N GLU A 25 -4.89 3.39 -0.54
CA GLU A 25 -3.84 4.19 -1.16
C GLU A 25 -4.27 5.65 -1.34
N GLU A 26 -5.51 5.90 -1.79
CA GLU A 26 -6.11 7.23 -1.86
C GLU A 26 -6.09 7.95 -0.49
N TYR A 27 -6.30 7.23 0.60
CA TYR A 27 -6.22 7.76 1.96
C TYR A 27 -4.81 7.71 2.59
N GLY A 28 -3.79 7.27 1.85
CA GLY A 28 -2.41 7.19 2.32
C GLY A 28 -2.17 6.13 3.40
N LEU A 29 -3.12 5.20 3.64
CA LEU A 29 -3.00 4.15 4.65
C LEU A 29 -2.11 2.99 4.19
N VAL A 30 -1.99 2.82 2.87
CA VAL A 30 -0.99 1.95 2.23
C VAL A 30 -0.29 2.74 1.14
N LYS A 31 0.95 2.40 0.82
CA LYS A 31 1.68 2.96 -0.33
C LYS A 31 2.14 1.85 -1.26
N CYS A 32 2.11 2.11 -2.57
CA CYS A 32 2.85 1.31 -3.54
C CYS A 32 4.34 1.51 -3.30
N VAL A 33 5.04 0.43 -2.95
CA VAL A 33 6.48 0.41 -2.66
C VAL A 33 7.31 -0.08 -3.84
N GLY A 34 6.66 -0.21 -5.00
CA GLY A 34 7.29 -0.58 -6.26
C GLY A 34 6.60 -1.76 -6.94
N TYR A 35 7.27 -2.32 -7.94
CA TYR A 35 6.70 -3.32 -8.81
C TYR A 35 7.76 -4.30 -9.31
N GLU A 36 7.30 -5.49 -9.66
CA GLU A 36 8.10 -6.44 -10.44
C GLU A 36 7.46 -6.65 -11.80
N GLU A 37 8.29 -6.74 -12.83
CA GLU A 37 7.85 -7.25 -14.13
C GLU A 37 7.77 -8.77 -14.08
N VAL A 38 6.57 -9.29 -14.24
CA VAL A 38 6.34 -10.72 -14.45
C VAL A 38 6.31 -11.03 -15.95
N TYR A 39 6.23 -12.33 -16.27
CA TYR A 39 6.26 -12.86 -17.64
C TYR A 39 5.40 -12.04 -18.63
N ARG A 40 6.01 -11.70 -19.78
CA ARG A 40 5.41 -10.89 -20.86
C ARG A 40 5.10 -9.43 -20.49
N GLY A 41 5.92 -8.80 -19.66
CA GLY A 41 5.86 -7.35 -19.41
C GLY A 41 4.65 -6.90 -18.58
N LYS A 42 3.95 -7.83 -17.93
CA LYS A 42 2.92 -7.46 -16.95
C LYS A 42 3.62 -6.98 -15.68
N LYS A 43 3.18 -5.85 -15.13
CA LYS A 43 3.69 -5.34 -13.85
C LYS A 43 2.81 -5.83 -12.70
N VAL A 44 3.43 -6.25 -11.61
CA VAL A 44 2.75 -6.55 -10.34
C VAL A 44 3.24 -5.55 -9.31
N ASN A 45 2.33 -4.69 -8.85
CA ASN A 45 2.61 -3.72 -7.81
C ASN A 45 2.60 -4.38 -6.44
N TYR A 46 3.51 -3.93 -5.57
CA TYR A 46 3.59 -4.32 -4.17
C TYR A 46 3.28 -3.12 -3.29
N TYR A 47 2.52 -3.39 -2.23
CA TYR A 47 2.04 -2.40 -1.29
C TYR A 47 2.53 -2.70 0.13
N GLN A 48 2.84 -1.65 0.89
CA GLN A 48 3.17 -1.71 2.31
C GLN A 48 2.16 -0.87 3.11
N CYS A 49 1.90 -1.27 4.36
CA CYS A 49 1.17 -0.44 5.31
C CYS A 49 1.97 0.84 5.58
N ALA A 50 1.33 1.99 5.44
CA ALA A 50 1.95 3.29 5.68
C ALA A 50 1.58 3.88 7.05
N VAL A 51 0.81 3.16 7.86
CA VAL A 51 0.42 3.56 9.21
C VAL A 51 1.35 2.89 10.21
N ASN A 52 2.01 3.69 11.04
CA ASN A 52 2.80 3.23 12.18
C ASN A 52 1.90 3.01 13.41
N MET A 53 1.04 3.99 13.72
CA MET A 53 0.10 3.92 14.83
C MET A 53 -1.21 4.61 14.44
N ALA A 54 -2.34 4.03 14.84
CA ALA A 54 -3.63 4.70 14.80
C ALA A 54 -4.25 4.71 16.20
N LYS A 55 -4.59 5.89 16.70
CA LYS A 55 -5.26 6.09 17.99
C LYS A 55 -6.69 6.52 17.73
N VAL A 56 -7.63 5.75 18.27
CA VAL A 56 -9.06 6.01 18.14
C VAL A 56 -9.64 6.16 19.54
N ILE A 57 -10.18 7.34 19.85
CA ILE A 57 -10.82 7.64 21.12
C ILE A 57 -12.30 7.92 20.84
N PHE A 58 -13.20 7.24 21.57
CA PHE A 58 -14.62 7.55 21.54
C PHE A 58 -15.02 8.26 22.83
N ALA A 59 -15.36 9.54 22.75
CA ALA A 59 -15.77 10.34 23.89
C ALA A 59 -16.87 11.33 23.48
N GLY A 60 -17.90 11.47 24.33
CA GLY A 60 -19.01 12.40 24.08
C GLY A 60 -19.77 12.15 22.77
N GLY A 61 -19.85 10.89 22.32
CA GLY A 61 -20.53 10.52 21.08
C GLY A 61 -19.74 10.81 19.80
N LYS A 62 -18.45 11.19 19.91
CA LYS A 62 -17.58 11.48 18.76
C LYS A 62 -16.34 10.60 18.79
N PHE A 63 -15.84 10.26 17.60
CA PHE A 63 -14.52 9.68 17.43
C PHE A 63 -13.49 10.78 17.21
N ASP A 64 -12.42 10.73 17.98
CA ASP A 64 -11.17 11.44 17.72
C ASP A 64 -10.17 10.40 17.19
N VAL A 65 -9.64 10.66 16.00
CA VAL A 65 -8.78 9.71 15.26
C VAL A 65 -7.48 10.42 14.90
N GLU A 66 -6.39 9.91 15.46
CA GLU A 66 -5.04 10.35 15.18
C GLU A 66 -4.29 9.21 14.48
N VAL A 67 -3.67 9.51 13.34
CA VAL A 67 -2.91 8.53 12.55
C VAL A 67 -1.48 9.04 12.45
N ASP A 68 -0.56 8.26 13.00
CA ASP A 68 0.87 8.42 12.81
C ASP A 68 1.32 7.55 11.63
N PHE A 69 1.94 8.19 10.65
CA PHE A 69 2.35 7.55 9.42
C PHE A 69 3.82 7.14 9.48
N LEU A 70 4.13 6.02 8.84
CA LEU A 70 5.50 5.54 8.71
C LEU A 70 6.32 6.52 7.84
N PRO A 71 7.53 6.92 8.26
CA PRO A 71 8.43 7.70 7.42
C PRO A 71 8.78 6.98 6.12
N GLU A 72 8.95 7.72 5.01
CA GLU A 72 9.31 7.11 3.72
C GLU A 72 10.66 6.38 3.75
N SER A 73 11.61 6.85 4.58
CA SER A 73 12.92 6.20 4.76
C SER A 73 12.83 4.79 5.37
N GLU A 74 11.70 4.45 5.99
CA GLU A 74 11.46 3.14 6.60
C GLU A 74 10.61 2.22 5.69
N MET A 75 10.22 2.70 4.51
CA MET A 75 9.48 1.90 3.55
C MET A 75 10.42 1.02 2.74
N GLU A 76 10.02 -0.23 2.54
CA GLU A 76 10.68 -1.14 1.62
C GLU A 76 10.57 -0.60 0.19
N HIS A 77 11.52 -0.93 -0.68
CA HIS A 77 11.45 -0.59 -2.10
C HIS A 77 11.66 -1.86 -2.90
N ILE A 78 10.71 -2.17 -3.80
CA ILE A 78 10.69 -3.41 -4.58
C ILE A 78 10.77 -3.08 -6.07
N GLY A 79 11.75 -3.65 -6.76
CA GLY A 79 11.99 -3.44 -8.18
C GLY A 79 13.15 -2.48 -8.47
N PRO A 80 13.44 -2.21 -9.75
CA PRO A 80 14.54 -1.32 -10.12
C PRO A 80 14.26 0.11 -9.64
N ASN A 81 15.23 0.71 -8.97
CA ASN A 81 15.22 2.15 -8.68
C ASN A 81 15.16 2.91 -10.01
N GLU A 82 14.12 3.73 -10.21
CA GLU A 82 13.97 4.57 -11.42
C GLU A 82 15.07 5.66 -11.56
N ALA A 83 16.10 5.64 -10.72
CA ALA A 83 17.21 6.59 -10.73
C ALA A 83 18.27 6.38 -11.83
N GLU A 84 18.14 5.37 -12.70
CA GLU A 84 19.06 5.12 -13.84
C GLU A 84 18.36 5.13 -15.21
N GLY A 85 17.32 5.97 -15.37
CA GLY A 85 16.50 6.02 -16.60
C GLY A 85 16.57 7.30 -17.43
N GLU A 86 17.29 8.34 -16.99
CA GLU A 86 17.53 9.56 -17.78
C GLU A 86 19.03 9.63 -18.12
N ASN A 87 19.47 8.90 -19.14
CA ASN A 87 20.63 9.19 -20.01
C ASN A 87 20.86 7.98 -20.94
N ALA A 88 20.05 7.85 -21.98
CA ALA A 88 20.35 7.03 -23.15
C ALA A 88 19.85 7.73 -24.41
#